data_AF-A0A954EQS4-F1
#
_entry.id   AF-A0A954EQS4-F1
#
_cell.length_a   1.000
_cell.length_b   1.000
_cell.length_c   1.000
_cell.angle_alpha   90.00
_cell.angle_beta   90.00
_cell.angle_gamma   90.00
#
_symmetry.space_group_name_H-M   'P 1'
#
loop_
_entity.id
_entity.type
_entity.pdbx_description
1 polymer ?
#
loop_
_entity_poly.entity_id
_entity_poly.type
_entity_poly.pdbx_seq_one_letter_code
_entity_poly.pdbx_strand_id
1 'polypeptide(L)'
;MARRKTGKLQLSVSAQKVAELVESTSAGNQRGFARLVGCAQPVISRILNGKQQPGRDLLERIAKLENVNRDELIATLEAQEAIDRVTKTLVPVACALLDSHPRKRIDQLTSNKVAVSPAIFRSSLYTVHARVCEPAFSNPSEQMRADDLIVIETSIERLRTNLQALNGKLCVVVTKSLSGQTITLRRVWMSHDDSSNTWT
;
A
#
# COMPACT_ATOMS: atom_id res chain seq x y z
N MET A 1 -39.76 20.46 -5.68
CA MET A 1 -38.50 20.49 -4.92
C MET A 1 -38.01 19.07 -4.68
N ALA A 2 -37.02 18.60 -5.44
CA ALA A 2 -36.49 17.24 -5.31
C ALA A 2 -35.55 17.15 -4.11
N ARG A 3 -35.92 16.34 -3.10
CA ARG A 3 -35.01 15.92 -2.02
C ARG A 3 -33.92 15.03 -2.63
N ARG A 4 -32.72 15.59 -2.83
CA ARG A 4 -31.50 14.80 -3.09
C ARG A 4 -31.32 13.83 -1.92
N LYS A 5 -31.44 12.52 -2.18
CA LYS A 5 -30.94 11.47 -1.28
C LYS A 5 -29.41 11.61 -1.23
N THR A 6 -28.90 12.37 -0.28
CA THR A 6 -27.48 12.39 0.05
C THR A 6 -27.13 11.03 0.64
N GLY A 7 -26.43 10.20 -0.13
CA GLY A 7 -25.71 9.07 0.42
C GLY A 7 -24.86 9.58 1.58
N LYS A 8 -25.03 8.99 2.77
CA LYS A 8 -24.29 9.38 3.97
C LYS A 8 -22.81 9.14 3.68
N LEU A 9 -22.04 10.20 3.43
CA LEU A 9 -20.60 10.12 3.21
C LEU A 9 -19.98 9.42 4.43
N GLN A 10 -19.29 8.30 4.21
CA GLN A 10 -18.52 7.66 5.27
C GLN A 10 -17.27 8.51 5.54
N LEU A 11 -17.27 9.18 6.69
CA LEU A 11 -16.12 9.90 7.20
C LEU A 11 -15.10 8.92 7.80
N SER A 12 -13.81 9.25 7.72
CA SER A 12 -12.78 8.55 8.50
C SER A 12 -13.02 8.70 10.00
N VAL A 13 -12.43 7.84 10.82
CA VAL A 13 -12.61 7.88 12.28
C VAL A 13 -12.17 9.24 12.85
N SER A 14 -11.05 9.77 12.36
CA SER A 14 -10.56 11.10 12.76
C SER A 14 -11.49 12.23 12.31
N ALA A 15 -12.08 12.17 11.12
CA ALA A 15 -13.05 13.17 10.65
C ALA A 15 -14.38 13.08 11.42
N GLN A 16 -14.82 11.88 11.82
CA GLN A 16 -15.97 11.68 12.70
C GLN A 16 -15.72 12.32 14.07
N LYS A 17 -14.54 12.11 14.66
CA LYS A 17 -14.20 12.73 15.94
C LYS A 17 -14.18 14.27 15.86
N VAL A 18 -13.68 14.84 14.76
CA VAL A 18 -13.76 16.28 14.52
C VAL A 18 -15.22 16.75 14.39
N ALA A 19 -16.09 15.96 13.75
CA ALA A 19 -17.52 16.26 13.65
C ALA A 19 -18.19 16.29 15.03
N GLU A 20 -17.91 15.29 15.87
CA GLU A 20 -18.40 15.22 17.25
C GLU A 20 -17.95 16.44 18.06
N LEU A 21 -16.70 16.85 17.93
CA LEU A 21 -16.16 18.02 18.64
C LEU A 21 -16.77 19.34 18.14
N VAL A 22 -17.04 19.47 16.83
CA VAL A 22 -17.77 20.64 16.29
C VAL A 22 -19.18 20.70 16.87
N GLU A 23 -19.84 19.56 17.03
CA GLU A 23 -21.17 19.47 17.62
C GLU A 23 -21.13 19.81 19.12
N SER A 24 -20.25 19.18 19.90
CA SER A 24 -20.20 19.34 21.36
C SER A 24 -19.69 20.71 21.80
N THR A 25 -18.71 21.28 21.10
CA THR A 25 -18.03 22.52 21.52
C THR A 25 -18.64 23.78 20.88
N SER A 26 -19.38 23.63 19.77
CA SER A 26 -19.90 24.77 19.02
C SER A 26 -21.30 24.57 18.45
N ALA A 27 -22.05 23.56 18.91
CA ALA A 27 -23.42 23.26 18.46
C ALA A 27 -23.54 23.20 16.92
N GLY A 28 -22.54 22.59 16.27
CA GLY A 28 -22.50 22.45 14.82
C GLY A 28 -21.97 23.68 14.07
N ASN A 29 -21.69 24.80 14.75
CA ASN A 29 -21.20 26.02 14.13
C ASN A 29 -19.72 25.89 13.71
N GLN A 30 -19.51 25.43 12.47
CA GLN A 30 -18.18 25.24 11.88
C GLN A 30 -17.32 26.51 11.89
N ARG A 31 -17.92 27.70 11.71
CA ARG A 31 -17.18 28.97 11.71
C ARG A 31 -16.73 29.33 13.13
N GLY A 32 -17.59 29.10 14.12
CA GLY A 32 -17.27 29.26 15.54
C GLY A 32 -16.15 28.33 15.96
N PHE A 33 -16.27 27.03 15.64
CA PHE A 33 -15.25 26.03 15.93
C PHE A 33 -13.91 26.33 15.25
N ALA A 34 -13.93 26.70 13.96
CA ALA A 34 -12.71 27.05 13.24
C ALA A 34 -11.98 28.25 13.87
N ARG A 35 -12.73 29.27 14.34
CA ARG A 35 -12.17 30.41 15.05
C ARG A 35 -11.57 29.99 16.39
N LEU A 36 -12.27 29.15 17.16
CA LEU A 36 -11.84 28.63 18.45
C LEU A 36 -10.51 27.87 18.35
N VAL A 37 -10.34 27.06 17.30
CA VAL A 37 -9.13 26.25 17.04
C VAL A 37 -8.03 27.06 16.32
N GLY A 38 -8.33 28.26 15.83
CA GLY A 38 -7.37 29.08 15.08
C GLY A 38 -7.07 28.52 13.69
N CYS A 39 -8.11 28.17 12.92
CA CYS A 39 -7.98 27.72 11.53
C CYS A 39 -9.07 28.35 10.63
N ALA A 40 -8.92 28.22 9.31
CA ALA A 40 -9.91 28.71 8.36
C ALA A 40 -11.11 27.76 8.29
N GLN A 41 -12.34 28.29 8.34
CA GLN A 41 -13.58 27.49 8.25
C GLN A 41 -13.65 26.52 7.04
N PRO A 42 -13.13 26.85 5.85
CA PRO A 42 -13.08 25.91 4.74
C PRO A 42 -12.28 24.62 5.02
N VAL A 43 -11.35 24.63 5.98
CA VAL A 43 -10.63 23.42 6.41
C VAL A 43 -11.60 22.48 7.13
N ILE A 44 -12.33 22.98 8.14
CA ILE A 44 -13.35 22.21 8.87
C ILE A 44 -14.42 21.68 7.91
N SER A 45 -14.93 22.54 7.03
CA SER A 45 -15.93 22.14 6.05
C SER A 45 -15.45 21.01 5.13
N ARG A 46 -14.20 21.07 4.64
CA ARG A 46 -13.65 19.98 3.80
C ARG A 46 -13.51 18.67 4.59
N ILE A 47 -13.13 18.73 5.86
CA ILE A 47 -13.03 17.55 6.73
C ILE A 47 -14.40 16.91 6.94
N LEU A 48 -15.40 17.70 7.33
CA LEU A 48 -16.76 17.20 7.60
C LEU A 48 -17.49 16.70 6.35
N ASN A 49 -17.03 17.08 5.16
CA ASN A 49 -17.52 16.58 3.88
C ASN A 49 -16.68 15.43 3.31
N GLY A 50 -15.71 14.90 4.07
CA GLY A 50 -14.83 13.80 3.63
C GLY A 50 -13.87 14.17 2.49
N LYS A 51 -13.70 15.46 2.19
CA LYS A 51 -12.81 15.95 1.11
C LYS A 51 -11.36 16.08 1.55
N GLN A 52 -11.10 16.10 2.86
CA GLN A 52 -9.77 16.23 3.42
C GLN A 52 -9.69 15.49 4.77
N GLN A 53 -8.55 14.89 5.07
CA GLN A 53 -8.27 14.38 6.42
C GLN A 53 -7.80 15.53 7.34
N PRO A 54 -8.14 15.50 8.64
CA PRO A 54 -7.56 16.42 9.59
C PRO A 54 -6.06 16.14 9.72
N GLY A 55 -5.24 17.19 9.57
CA GLY A 55 -3.80 17.09 9.76
C GLY A 55 -3.42 17.10 11.24
N ARG A 56 -2.21 16.61 11.54
CA ARG A 56 -1.64 16.59 12.90
C ARG A 56 -1.71 17.96 13.57
N ASP A 57 -1.24 19.02 12.90
CA ASP A 57 -1.24 20.39 13.44
C ASP A 57 -2.64 20.91 13.80
N LEU A 58 -3.68 20.49 13.06
CA LEU A 58 -5.05 20.87 13.38
C LEU A 58 -5.52 20.14 14.64
N LEU A 59 -5.24 18.84 14.72
CA LEU A 59 -5.65 18.02 15.86
C LEU A 59 -4.91 18.40 17.14
N GLU A 60 -3.62 18.77 17.04
CA GLU A 60 -2.85 19.32 18.16
C GLU A 60 -3.42 20.67 18.64
N ARG A 61 -3.99 21.49 17.75
CA ARG A 61 -4.71 22.71 18.15
C ARG A 61 -6.05 22.40 18.82
N ILE A 62 -6.79 21.42 18.31
CA ILE A 62 -8.05 20.95 18.92
C ILE A 62 -7.80 20.36 20.32
N ALA A 63 -6.70 19.64 20.50
CA ALA A 63 -6.31 19.07 21.79
C ALA A 63 -5.99 20.12 22.87
N LYS A 64 -5.85 21.40 22.51
CA LYS A 64 -5.65 22.51 23.46
C LYS A 64 -6.96 23.10 23.98
N LEU A 65 -8.10 22.70 23.43
CA LEU A 65 -9.40 23.17 23.90
C LEU A 65 -9.72 22.56 25.26
N GLU A 66 -10.35 23.34 26.14
CA GLU A 66 -10.89 22.83 27.40
C GLU A 66 -11.92 21.72 27.10
N ASN A 67 -11.86 20.62 27.85
CA ASN A 67 -12.71 19.43 27.73
C ASN A 67 -12.44 18.51 26.52
N VAL A 68 -11.29 18.64 25.85
CA VAL A 68 -10.83 17.65 24.86
C VAL A 68 -9.78 16.73 25.50
N ASN A 69 -10.03 15.42 25.51
CA ASN A 69 -9.02 14.45 25.90
C ASN A 69 -7.97 14.33 24.79
N ARG A 70 -6.79 14.93 25.03
CA ARG A 70 -5.67 14.94 24.09
C ARG A 70 -5.21 13.53 23.72
N ASP A 71 -5.09 12.64 24.69
CA ASP A 71 -4.52 11.30 24.49
C ASP A 71 -5.45 10.45 23.62
N GLU A 72 -6.76 10.56 23.84
CA GLU A 72 -7.78 9.91 23.00
C GLU A 72 -7.76 10.43 21.56
N LEU A 73 -7.60 11.75 21.36
CA LEU A 73 -7.56 12.35 20.04
C LEU A 73 -6.29 11.95 19.26
N ILE A 74 -5.14 11.88 19.94
CA ILE A 74 -3.88 11.43 19.34
C ILE A 74 -3.95 9.93 19.01
N ALA A 75 -4.45 9.09 19.91
CA ALA A 75 -4.61 7.65 19.66
C ALA A 75 -5.49 7.37 18.44
N THR A 76 -6.56 8.15 18.26
CA THR A 76 -7.43 8.06 17.07
C THR A 76 -6.68 8.39 15.77
N LEU A 77 -5.76 9.36 15.84
CA LEU A 77 -4.88 9.79 14.75
C LEU A 77 -3.92 8.67 14.35
N GLU A 78 -3.23 8.11 15.33
CA GLU A 78 -2.27 7.03 15.13
C GLU A 78 -2.95 5.76 14.58
N ALA A 79 -4.15 5.44 15.07
CA ALA A 79 -4.95 4.34 14.54
C ALA A 79 -5.33 4.59 13.06
N GLN A 80 -5.78 5.79 12.71
CA GLN A 80 -6.10 6.12 11.31
C GLN A 80 -4.85 6.12 10.42
N GLU A 81 -3.72 6.65 10.90
CA GLU A 81 -2.46 6.58 10.17
C GLU A 81 -1.98 5.15 9.97
N ALA A 82 -2.16 4.28 10.98
CA ALA A 82 -1.85 2.85 10.85
C ALA A 82 -2.73 2.19 9.77
N ILE A 83 -4.04 2.48 9.76
CA ILE A 83 -4.97 2.00 8.73
C ILE A 83 -4.56 2.50 7.33
N ASP A 84 -4.23 3.78 7.21
CA ASP A 84 -3.80 4.39 5.95
C ASP A 84 -2.46 3.79 5.47
N ARG A 85 -1.52 3.53 6.38
CA ARG A 85 -0.24 2.86 6.05
C ARG A 85 -0.49 1.43 5.59
N VAL A 86 -1.34 0.67 6.27
CA VAL A 86 -1.68 -0.70 5.88
C VAL A 86 -2.35 -0.71 4.51
N THR A 87 -3.38 0.11 4.29
CA THR A 87 -4.12 0.15 3.01
C THR A 87 -3.27 0.61 1.83
N LYS A 88 -2.34 1.56 2.04
CA LYS A 88 -1.40 2.04 1.01
C LYS A 88 -0.26 1.06 0.72
N THR A 89 -0.05 0.06 1.55
CA THR A 89 1.01 -0.94 1.39
C THR A 89 0.48 -2.34 1.08
N LEU A 90 -0.79 -2.42 0.68
CA LEU A 90 -1.38 -3.67 0.23
C LEU A 90 -0.89 -4.02 -1.18
N VAL A 91 -0.23 -5.16 -1.31
CA VAL A 91 0.11 -5.78 -2.60
C VAL A 91 -0.86 -6.92 -2.90
N PRO A 92 -1.25 -7.13 -4.18
CA PRO A 92 -2.17 -8.19 -4.53
C PRO A 92 -1.50 -9.57 -4.40
N VAL A 93 -2.31 -10.60 -4.12
CA VAL A 93 -1.88 -12.00 -4.16
C VAL A 93 -2.26 -12.58 -5.53
N ALA A 94 -1.29 -13.10 -6.28
CA ALA A 94 -1.47 -13.77 -7.55
C ALA A 94 -1.64 -15.28 -7.36
N CYS A 95 -2.41 -15.92 -8.25
CA CYS A 95 -2.55 -17.38 -8.30
C CYS A 95 -1.44 -18.08 -9.11
N ALA A 96 -0.64 -17.32 -9.85
CA ALA A 96 0.46 -17.77 -10.70
C ALA A 96 1.62 -16.76 -10.69
N LEU A 97 2.80 -17.17 -11.18
CA LEU A 97 3.90 -16.23 -11.46
C LEU A 97 3.53 -15.32 -12.64
N LEU A 98 3.73 -14.02 -12.47
CA LEU A 98 3.42 -13.01 -13.48
C LEU A 98 4.66 -12.64 -14.31
N ASP A 99 4.47 -12.52 -15.63
CA ASP A 99 5.48 -12.05 -16.59
C ASP A 99 5.46 -10.52 -16.80
N SER A 100 4.55 -9.83 -16.14
CA SER A 100 4.30 -8.40 -16.35
C SER A 100 3.66 -7.76 -15.13
N HIS A 101 3.54 -6.43 -15.16
CA HIS A 101 2.98 -5.66 -14.06
C HIS A 101 1.59 -6.20 -13.64
N PRO A 102 1.28 -6.35 -12.34
CA PRO A 102 0.02 -6.96 -11.87
C PRO A 102 -1.26 -6.34 -12.47
N ARG A 103 -1.29 -5.01 -12.66
CA ARG A 103 -2.35 -4.29 -13.37
C ARG A 103 -2.66 -4.78 -14.79
N LYS A 104 -1.75 -5.48 -15.46
CA LYS A 104 -1.92 -6.06 -16.80
C LYS A 104 -2.37 -7.54 -16.77
N ARG A 105 -2.46 -8.14 -15.58
CA ARG A 105 -2.76 -9.56 -15.34
C ARG A 105 -3.81 -9.72 -14.23
N ILE A 106 -4.86 -8.89 -14.28
CA ILE A 106 -5.91 -8.86 -13.24
C ILE A 106 -6.61 -10.22 -13.13
N ASP A 107 -6.72 -10.95 -14.25
CA ASP A 107 -7.22 -12.31 -14.37
C ASP A 107 -6.43 -13.35 -13.55
N GLN A 108 -5.19 -13.05 -13.20
CA GLN A 108 -4.30 -13.91 -12.40
C GLN A 108 -4.16 -13.43 -10.95
N LEU A 109 -4.92 -12.41 -10.56
CA LEU A 109 -4.95 -11.90 -9.18
C LEU A 109 -6.15 -12.48 -8.43
N THR A 110 -5.93 -12.83 -7.18
CA THR A 110 -7.01 -13.18 -6.24
C THR A 110 -7.64 -11.91 -5.66
N SER A 111 -8.74 -12.06 -4.92
CA SER A 111 -9.32 -10.96 -4.14
C SER A 111 -8.47 -10.57 -2.92
N ASN A 112 -7.48 -11.40 -2.54
CA ASN A 112 -6.68 -11.21 -1.34
C ASN A 112 -5.56 -10.19 -1.59
N LYS A 113 -5.19 -9.49 -0.51
CA LYS A 113 -4.06 -8.57 -0.48
C LYS A 113 -3.26 -8.75 0.80
N VAL A 114 -1.97 -8.48 0.71
CA VAL A 114 -1.03 -8.65 1.82
C VAL A 114 -0.36 -7.30 2.08
N ALA A 115 -0.28 -6.90 3.34
CA ALA A 115 0.47 -5.71 3.72
C ALA A 115 1.97 -5.99 3.66
N VAL A 116 2.72 -5.11 3.01
CA VAL A 116 4.19 -5.14 3.02
C VAL A 116 4.73 -3.92 3.75
N SER A 117 6.02 -3.94 4.13
CA SER A 117 6.64 -2.76 4.71
C SER A 117 6.59 -1.57 3.72
N PRO A 118 6.24 -0.35 4.19
CA PRO A 118 6.28 0.85 3.35
C PRO A 118 7.62 1.08 2.64
N ALA A 119 8.73 0.66 3.26
CA ALA A 119 10.07 0.81 2.70
C ALA A 119 10.24 0.04 1.37
N ILE A 120 9.61 -1.14 1.27
CA ILE A 120 9.69 -2.00 0.09
C ILE A 120 8.51 -1.81 -0.87
N PHE A 121 7.37 -1.28 -0.41
CA PHE A 121 6.16 -1.15 -1.22
C PHE A 121 6.40 -0.45 -2.57
N ARG A 122 6.02 -1.10 -3.67
CA ARG A 122 5.92 -0.50 -5.01
C ARG A 122 4.63 -0.99 -5.67
N SER A 123 4.10 -0.19 -6.60
CA SER A 123 2.87 -0.56 -7.33
C SER A 123 3.02 -1.79 -8.24
N SER A 124 4.26 -2.14 -8.57
CA SER A 124 4.67 -3.27 -9.38
C SER A 124 4.92 -4.55 -8.58
N LEU A 125 4.82 -4.49 -7.24
CA LEU A 125 4.88 -5.67 -6.40
C LEU A 125 3.61 -6.52 -6.50
N TYR A 126 3.78 -7.82 -6.39
CA TYR A 126 2.73 -8.77 -6.04
C TYR A 126 3.28 -9.81 -5.07
N THR A 127 2.37 -10.62 -4.52
CA THR A 127 2.71 -11.79 -3.71
C THR A 127 2.21 -13.06 -4.38
N VAL A 128 2.91 -14.16 -4.18
CA VAL A 128 2.48 -15.48 -4.63
C VAL A 128 2.83 -16.51 -3.57
N HIS A 129 2.03 -17.56 -3.41
CA HIS A 129 2.41 -18.65 -2.52
C HIS A 129 3.57 -19.44 -3.09
N ALA A 130 4.49 -19.84 -2.21
CA ALA A 130 5.65 -20.63 -2.58
C ALA A 130 5.25 -21.87 -3.39
N ARG A 131 4.25 -22.66 -2.97
CA ARG A 131 3.77 -23.84 -3.72
C ARG A 131 3.45 -23.63 -5.22
N VAL A 132 3.20 -22.39 -5.65
CA VAL A 132 2.91 -22.06 -7.06
C VAL A 132 4.20 -21.97 -7.89
N CYS A 133 5.37 -21.86 -7.27
CA CYS A 133 6.65 -21.61 -7.92
C CYS A 133 7.52 -22.87 -8.09
N GLU A 134 6.95 -24.08 -8.02
CA GLU A 134 7.71 -25.32 -8.21
C GLU A 134 8.42 -25.37 -9.59
N PRO A 135 9.65 -25.93 -9.69
CA PRO A 135 10.42 -26.62 -8.65
C PRO A 135 11.44 -25.73 -7.91
N ALA A 136 11.23 -24.40 -7.83
CA ALA A 136 12.20 -23.47 -7.24
C ALA A 136 12.72 -23.87 -5.84
N PHE A 137 11.90 -24.60 -5.07
CA PHE A 137 12.15 -25.03 -3.68
C PHE A 137 12.99 -26.31 -3.54
N SER A 138 13.64 -26.76 -4.61
CA SER A 138 14.47 -27.97 -4.55
C SER A 138 15.75 -27.76 -3.74
N ASN A 139 16.13 -26.51 -3.42
CA ASN A 139 17.34 -26.20 -2.67
C ASN A 139 17.04 -26.10 -1.16
N PRO A 140 17.56 -27.01 -0.32
CA PRO A 140 17.32 -27.00 1.13
C PRO A 140 17.80 -25.72 1.83
N SER A 141 18.71 -24.97 1.22
CA SER A 141 19.25 -23.73 1.81
C SER A 141 18.26 -22.57 1.83
N GLU A 142 17.16 -22.64 1.08
CA GLU A 142 16.19 -21.52 0.99
C GLU A 142 15.18 -21.50 2.14
N GLN A 143 15.06 -22.60 2.90
CA GLN A 143 14.18 -22.71 4.08
C GLN A 143 12.72 -22.24 3.88
N MET A 144 12.22 -22.26 2.65
CA MET A 144 10.86 -21.81 2.32
C MET A 144 9.85 -22.95 2.48
N ARG A 145 8.72 -22.66 3.10
CA ARG A 145 7.57 -23.57 3.24
C ARG A 145 6.57 -23.32 2.12
N ALA A 146 5.79 -24.35 1.76
CA ALA A 146 4.79 -24.29 0.70
C ALA A 146 3.77 -23.15 0.85
N ASP A 147 3.42 -22.80 2.09
CA ASP A 147 2.44 -21.75 2.41
C ASP A 147 3.06 -20.35 2.56
N ASP A 148 4.39 -20.23 2.52
CA ASP A 148 5.05 -18.93 2.57
C ASP A 148 4.65 -18.06 1.38
N LEU A 149 4.61 -16.75 1.61
CA LEU A 149 4.33 -15.77 0.57
C LEU A 149 5.63 -15.13 0.09
N ILE A 150 5.81 -15.14 -1.23
CA ILE A 150 6.96 -14.54 -1.91
C ILE A 150 6.53 -13.19 -2.46
N VAL A 151 7.22 -12.13 -2.05
CA VAL A 151 7.03 -10.79 -2.62
C VAL A 151 7.90 -10.65 -3.87
N ILE A 152 7.29 -10.34 -5.01
CA ILE A 152 7.95 -10.27 -6.30
C ILE A 152 7.81 -8.87 -6.89
N GLU A 153 8.94 -8.29 -7.31
CA GLU A 153 9.03 -7.04 -8.05
C GLU A 153 9.05 -7.32 -9.56
N THR A 154 8.15 -6.68 -10.31
CA THR A 154 8.04 -6.82 -11.78
C THR A 154 8.71 -5.69 -12.54
N SER A 155 9.04 -4.58 -11.88
CA SER A 155 9.76 -3.47 -12.50
C SER A 155 11.25 -3.79 -12.61
N ILE A 156 11.74 -3.80 -13.85
CA ILE A 156 13.15 -4.00 -14.17
C ILE A 156 13.96 -2.70 -14.17
N GLU A 157 13.34 -1.54 -13.90
CA GLU A 157 14.01 -0.23 -14.00
C GLU A 157 15.26 -0.14 -13.12
N ARG A 158 15.21 -0.73 -11.93
CA ARG A 158 16.36 -0.79 -11.00
C ARG A 158 17.42 -1.81 -11.40
N LEU A 159 17.04 -2.80 -12.20
CA LEU A 159 17.94 -3.87 -12.66
C LEU A 159 18.74 -3.42 -13.88
N ARG A 160 18.16 -2.57 -14.73
CA ARG A 160 18.80 -2.08 -15.96
C ARG A 160 20.13 -1.37 -15.71
N THR A 161 20.28 -0.69 -14.57
CA THR A 161 21.49 0.04 -14.23
C THR A 161 22.52 -0.81 -13.48
N ASN A 162 22.14 -2.00 -12.98
CA ASN A 162 23.01 -2.87 -12.21
C ASN A 162 22.56 -4.33 -12.31
N LEU A 163 22.82 -4.98 -13.45
CA LEU A 163 22.51 -6.40 -13.65
C LEU A 163 23.24 -7.30 -12.65
N GLN A 164 24.42 -6.90 -12.17
CA GLN A 164 25.17 -7.62 -11.14
C GLN A 164 24.38 -7.75 -9.82
N ALA A 165 23.44 -6.86 -9.54
CA ALA A 165 22.56 -6.98 -8.38
C ALA A 165 21.66 -8.24 -8.42
N LEU A 166 21.50 -8.88 -9.58
CA LEU A 166 20.78 -10.13 -9.76
C LEU A 166 21.62 -11.38 -9.44
N ASN A 167 22.94 -11.26 -9.34
CA ASN A 167 23.79 -12.41 -9.14
C ASN A 167 23.46 -13.11 -7.81
N GLY A 168 23.13 -14.40 -7.89
CA GLY A 168 22.68 -15.21 -6.78
C GLY A 168 21.29 -14.85 -6.24
N LYS A 169 20.49 -14.04 -6.92
CA LYS A 169 19.12 -13.69 -6.48
C LYS A 169 18.09 -14.67 -7.03
N LEU A 170 17.01 -14.85 -6.27
CA LEU A 170 15.83 -15.59 -6.70
C LEU A 170 14.98 -14.66 -7.59
N CYS A 171 14.80 -15.04 -8.84
CA CYS A 171 14.17 -14.22 -9.86
C CYS A 171 13.08 -15.01 -10.59
N VAL A 172 12.04 -14.29 -11.02
CA VAL A 172 11.09 -14.83 -12.00
C VAL A 172 11.74 -14.75 -13.37
N VAL A 173 11.95 -15.90 -13.99
CA VAL A 173 12.57 -16.03 -15.31
C VAL A 173 11.49 -16.42 -16.32
N VAL A 174 11.36 -15.58 -17.34
CA VAL A 174 10.48 -15.83 -18.48
C VAL A 174 11.34 -16.31 -19.64
N THR A 175 11.16 -17.56 -20.07
CA THR A 175 11.84 -18.09 -21.25
C THR A 175 10.84 -18.25 -22.39
N LYS A 176 11.27 -17.91 -23.61
CA LYS A 176 10.47 -18.07 -24.83
C LYS A 176 11.16 -19.09 -25.72
N SER A 177 10.38 -20.04 -26.21
CA SER A 177 10.83 -21.11 -27.10
C SER A 177 9.79 -21.34 -28.20
N LEU A 178 10.11 -22.21 -29.16
CA LEU A 178 9.17 -22.62 -30.20
C LEU A 178 7.90 -23.29 -29.64
N SER A 179 7.99 -23.94 -28.47
CA SER A 179 6.84 -24.57 -27.80
C SER A 179 6.04 -23.60 -26.93
N GLY A 180 6.46 -22.34 -26.82
CA GLY A 180 5.76 -21.31 -26.08
C GLY A 180 6.62 -20.63 -25.00
N GLN A 181 5.93 -19.90 -24.13
CA GLN A 181 6.52 -19.17 -23.01
C GLN A 181 6.39 -19.98 -21.72
N THR A 182 7.48 -20.09 -20.97
CA THR A 182 7.46 -20.65 -19.62
C THR A 182 7.90 -19.60 -18.61
N ILE A 183 7.29 -19.62 -17.43
CA ILE A 183 7.57 -18.70 -16.33
C ILE A 183 7.96 -19.55 -15.12
N THR A 184 9.16 -19.35 -14.58
CA THR A 184 9.65 -20.13 -13.44
C THR A 184 10.34 -19.21 -12.44
N LEU A 185 10.39 -19.61 -11.18
CA LEU A 185 11.19 -18.93 -10.15
C LEU A 185 12.51 -19.68 -10.02
N ARG A 186 13.65 -19.01 -10.18
CA ARG A 186 14.97 -19.65 -10.14
C ARG A 186 16.02 -18.69 -9.60
N ARG A 187 17.08 -19.25 -9.02
CA ARG A 187 18.28 -18.47 -8.70
C ARG A 187 19.03 -18.17 -9.99
N VAL A 188 19.33 -16.90 -10.23
CA VAL A 188 20.07 -16.44 -11.41
C VAL A 188 21.51 -16.17 -11.01
N TRP A 189 22.44 -16.62 -11.85
CA TRP A 189 23.86 -16.31 -11.73
C TRP A 189 24.26 -15.55 -12.98
N MET A 190 24.93 -14.42 -12.79
CA MET A 190 25.36 -13.58 -13.92
C MET A 190 26.79 -13.98 -14.28
N SER A 191 27.02 -14.33 -15.55
CA SER A 191 28.37 -14.50 -16.08
C SER A 191 28.72 -13.36 -17.05
N HIS A 192 29.95 -12.87 -16.95
CA HIS A 192 30.49 -11.99 -17.98
C HIS A 192 30.97 -12.86 -19.14
N ASP A 193 30.39 -12.70 -20.32
CA ASP A 193 30.95 -13.29 -21.54
C ASP A 193 31.92 -12.29 -22.15
N ASP A 194 33.21 -12.53 -21.97
CA ASP A 194 34.29 -11.68 -22.49
C ASP A 194 34.26 -11.60 -24.02
N SER A 195 33.58 -12.53 -24.72
CA SER A 195 33.57 -12.58 -26.17
C SER A 195 32.54 -11.66 -26.84
N SER A 196 31.50 -11.22 -26.12
CA SER A 196 30.39 -10.44 -26.70
C SER A 196 30.14 -9.08 -26.05
N ASN A 197 30.86 -8.74 -24.96
CA ASN A 197 30.61 -7.54 -24.14
C ASN A 197 29.13 -7.43 -23.69
N THR A 198 28.46 -8.56 -23.51
CA THR A 198 27.07 -8.66 -23.03
C THR A 198 26.99 -9.57 -21.81
N TRP A 199 26.19 -9.17 -20.82
CA TRP A 199 25.87 -10.01 -19.67
C TRP A 199 24.87 -11.10 -20.07
N THR A 200 25.18 -12.35 -19.72
CA THR A 200 24.27 -13.50 -19.85
C THR A 200 23.82 -14.00 -18.49
#